data_AF-A0A0G1NTZ4-F1
#
_entry.id   AF-A0A0G1NTZ4-F1
#
_cell.length_a   1.000
_cell.length_b   1.000
_cell.length_c   1.000
_cell.angle_alpha   90.00
_cell.angle_beta   90.00
_cell.angle_gamma   90.00
#
_symmetry.space_group_name_H-M   'P 1'
#
loop_
_entity.id
_entity.type
_entity.pdbx_description
1 polymer ?
#
loop_
_entity_poly.entity_id
_entity_poly.type
_entity_poly.pdbx_seq_one_letter_code
_entity_poly.pdbx_strand_id
1 'polypeptide(L)'
;MKVISFAKFSAHFEKSFKDNPLVIHTVLANIFSMRIIGNKTHGDLAEIALTEYINQFVDGFSARHTGKEKFRAKEHEEDIRVKDLQSGEEIPISVKTYGFGPLQLSTNKDSSMFSFLRKTVGDGEVKDVQQIKKILGNPCFADFNGVNVLPLIYNERAMAFKVIVFDLLGAYKSVRHIKFLPPRKFGTDRQTFPIYKFYDAKGEYIFEVRYGDAKANALQRGMWTHTENAHKYFRELLSGEYKINKPLINLISKILVSPKEKHEEILKLFPKSKEKSVI
;
A
#
# COMPACT_ATOMS: atom_id res chain seq x y z
N MET A 1 -2.36 19.79 -0.82
CA MET A 1 -2.59 19.75 0.64
C MET A 1 -2.47 18.33 1.23
N LYS A 2 -3.07 17.28 0.65
CA LYS A 2 -3.02 15.88 1.17
C LYS A 2 -1.63 15.26 1.45
N VAL A 3 -0.59 15.62 0.68
CA VAL A 3 0.76 15.03 0.85
C VAL A 3 1.43 15.44 2.18
N ILE A 4 1.11 16.63 2.70
CA ILE A 4 1.68 17.11 3.97
C ILE A 4 1.08 16.32 5.14
N SER A 5 -0.22 16.04 5.09
CA SER A 5 -0.95 15.35 6.17
C SER A 5 -0.51 13.90 6.29
N PHE A 6 -0.30 13.19 5.18
CA PHE A 6 0.27 11.85 5.22
C PHE A 6 1.73 11.82 5.68
N ALA A 7 2.54 12.82 5.33
CA ALA A 7 3.90 12.94 5.85
C ALA A 7 3.91 13.16 7.37
N LYS A 8 3.03 14.03 7.89
CA LYS A 8 2.82 14.26 9.32
C LYS A 8 2.41 12.97 10.03
N PHE A 9 1.40 12.28 9.52
CA PHE A 9 0.99 10.97 10.04
C PHE A 9 2.15 9.97 10.03
N SER A 10 2.85 9.83 8.90
CA SER A 10 3.95 8.88 8.78
C SER A 10 5.07 9.14 9.78
N ALA A 11 5.34 10.41 10.12
CA ALA A 11 6.33 10.75 11.15
C ALA A 11 5.87 10.35 12.56
N HIS A 12 4.59 10.56 12.91
CA HIS A 12 4.03 10.10 14.18
C HIS A 12 3.94 8.56 14.25
N PHE A 13 3.59 7.92 13.14
CA PHE A 13 3.55 6.47 13.03
C PHE A 13 4.94 5.87 13.21
N GLU A 14 5.96 6.40 12.55
CA GLU A 14 7.37 6.02 12.75
C GLU A 14 7.83 6.26 14.21
N LYS A 15 7.44 7.39 14.80
CA LYS A 15 7.75 7.69 16.20
C LYS A 15 7.13 6.66 17.15
N SER A 16 5.89 6.24 16.90
CA SER A 16 5.23 5.21 17.73
C SER A 16 5.99 3.89 17.78
N PHE A 17 6.75 3.56 16.72
CA PHE A 17 7.59 2.37 16.68
C PHE A 17 8.80 2.49 17.60
N LYS A 18 9.34 3.70 17.75
CA LYS A 18 10.47 3.98 18.65
C LYS A 18 10.01 4.00 20.10
N ASP A 19 8.81 4.52 20.34
CA ASP A 19 8.20 4.58 21.66
C ASP A 19 7.73 3.18 22.13
N ASN A 20 7.30 2.30 21.21
CA ASN A 20 6.75 0.97 21.50
C ASN A 20 7.29 -0.14 20.58
N PRO A 21 8.62 -0.39 20.52
CA PRO A 21 9.23 -1.26 19.52
C PRO A 21 8.76 -2.71 19.62
N LEU A 22 8.66 -3.25 20.84
CA LEU A 22 8.19 -4.62 21.04
C LEU A 22 6.74 -4.82 20.59
N VAL A 23 5.89 -3.79 20.75
CA VAL A 23 4.47 -3.86 20.39
C VAL A 23 4.32 -3.93 18.89
N ILE A 24 4.92 -3.01 18.14
CA ILE A 24 4.79 -3.01 16.68
C ILE A 24 5.42 -4.26 16.06
N HIS A 25 6.58 -4.71 16.55
CA HIS A 25 7.18 -5.96 16.08
C HIS A 25 6.25 -7.16 16.33
N THR A 26 5.58 -7.21 17.49
CA THR A 26 4.60 -8.26 17.78
C THR A 26 3.38 -8.16 16.87
N VAL A 27 2.85 -6.96 16.63
CA VAL A 27 1.71 -6.75 15.72
C VAL A 27 2.05 -7.20 14.30
N LEU A 28 3.21 -6.80 13.77
CA LEU A 28 3.66 -7.20 12.44
C LEU A 28 3.94 -8.71 12.36
N ALA A 29 4.59 -9.29 13.37
CA ALA A 29 4.80 -10.74 13.45
C ALA A 29 3.47 -11.51 13.45
N ASN A 30 2.46 -10.99 14.16
CA ASN A 30 1.12 -11.55 14.17
C ASN A 30 0.47 -11.48 12.78
N ILE A 31 0.49 -10.30 12.13
CA ILE A 31 -0.02 -10.10 10.77
C ILE A 31 0.62 -11.10 9.79
N PHE A 32 1.95 -11.21 9.77
CA PHE A 32 2.64 -12.11 8.84
C PHE A 32 2.44 -13.60 9.18
N SER A 33 2.23 -13.93 10.45
CA SER A 33 1.85 -15.31 10.85
C SER A 33 0.54 -15.75 10.22
N MET A 34 -0.40 -14.82 9.99
CA MET A 34 -1.72 -15.14 9.42
C MET A 34 -1.68 -15.63 7.98
N ARG A 35 -0.56 -15.44 7.28
CA ARG A 35 -0.37 -16.01 5.95
C ARG A 35 -0.46 -17.54 5.94
N ILE A 36 -0.14 -18.19 7.07
CA ILE A 36 -0.32 -19.64 7.22
C ILE A 36 -1.79 -20.05 7.10
N ILE A 37 -2.72 -19.18 7.51
CA ILE A 37 -4.17 -19.41 7.37
C ILE A 37 -4.59 -19.19 5.92
N GLY A 38 -4.03 -18.18 5.24
CA GLY A 38 -4.30 -17.95 3.83
C GLY A 38 -3.53 -16.80 3.18
N ASN A 39 -3.32 -16.93 1.87
CA ASN A 39 -2.58 -15.95 1.06
C ASN A 39 -3.31 -14.60 0.88
N LYS A 40 -4.59 -14.48 1.24
CA LYS A 40 -5.32 -13.19 1.17
C LYS A 40 -5.65 -12.63 2.55
N THR A 41 -5.84 -13.53 3.52
CA THR A 41 -6.28 -13.23 4.89
C THR A 41 -5.36 -12.26 5.63
N HIS A 42 -4.05 -12.33 5.38
CA HIS A 42 -3.10 -11.44 6.02
C HIS A 42 -3.19 -9.98 5.55
N GLY A 43 -3.75 -9.71 4.36
CA GLY A 43 -4.05 -8.36 3.90
C GLY A 43 -5.18 -7.74 4.73
N ASP A 44 -6.34 -8.39 4.74
CA ASP A 44 -7.52 -7.93 5.50
C ASP A 44 -7.20 -7.77 7.00
N LEU A 45 -6.44 -8.72 7.57
CA LEU A 45 -6.03 -8.65 8.98
C LEU A 45 -4.98 -7.57 9.25
N ALA A 46 -4.13 -7.22 8.28
CA ALA A 46 -3.23 -6.08 8.43
C ALA A 46 -4.01 -4.77 8.53
N GLU A 47 -5.07 -4.61 7.75
CA GLU A 47 -5.93 -3.43 7.79
C GLU A 47 -6.57 -3.25 9.17
N ILE A 48 -7.12 -4.34 9.73
CA ILE A 48 -7.73 -4.34 11.07
C ILE A 48 -6.67 -4.08 12.15
N ALA A 49 -5.56 -4.81 12.13
CA ALA A 49 -4.52 -4.70 13.16
C ALA A 49 -3.82 -3.34 13.15
N LEU A 50 -3.56 -2.75 11.98
CA LEU A 50 -2.99 -1.41 11.88
C LEU A 50 -3.98 -0.33 12.32
N THR A 51 -5.27 -0.47 11.98
CA THR A 51 -6.32 0.44 12.49
C THR A 51 -6.28 0.47 14.02
N GLU A 52 -6.22 -0.71 14.63
CA GLU A 52 -6.21 -0.82 16.08
C GLU A 52 -4.90 -0.32 16.70
N TYR A 53 -3.77 -0.63 16.09
CA TYR A 53 -2.48 -0.12 16.52
C TYR A 53 -2.44 1.42 16.47
N ILE A 54 -2.97 2.05 15.41
CA ILE A 54 -3.03 3.51 15.30
C ILE A 54 -3.88 4.09 16.44
N ASN A 55 -5.05 3.51 16.69
CA ASN A 55 -5.95 3.94 17.75
C ASN A 55 -5.34 3.79 19.15
N GLN A 56 -4.47 2.82 19.38
CA GLN A 56 -3.85 2.65 20.70
C GLN A 56 -2.56 3.47 20.86
N PHE A 57 -1.69 3.48 19.85
CA PHE A 57 -0.28 3.86 20.03
C PHE A 57 0.19 5.06 19.23
N VAL A 58 -0.63 5.60 18.30
CA VAL A 58 -0.23 6.76 17.50
C VAL A 58 -0.88 8.02 18.05
N ASP A 59 -0.07 8.91 18.60
CA ASP A 59 -0.54 10.15 19.22
C ASP A 59 -1.02 11.18 18.20
N GLY A 60 -2.13 11.84 18.51
CA GLY A 60 -2.73 12.86 17.65
C GLY A 60 -3.53 12.30 16.47
N PHE A 61 -3.65 10.98 16.35
CA PHE A 61 -4.38 10.33 15.26
C PHE A 61 -5.34 9.26 15.77
N SER A 62 -6.42 9.04 15.03
CA SER A 62 -7.27 7.86 15.11
C SER A 62 -7.42 7.24 13.72
N ALA A 63 -7.91 6.00 13.65
CA ALA A 63 -8.12 5.30 12.40
C ALA A 63 -9.42 4.50 12.41
N ARG A 64 -10.02 4.40 11.24
CA ARG A 64 -11.15 3.52 10.95
C ARG A 64 -10.86 2.63 9.75
N HIS A 65 -11.25 1.36 9.86
CA HIS A 65 -11.21 0.43 8.74
C HIS A 65 -12.33 0.74 7.75
N THR A 66 -12.02 0.79 6.46
CA THR A 66 -12.99 1.08 5.39
C THR A 66 -13.54 -0.25 4.84
N GLY A 67 -14.27 -0.97 5.71
CA GLY A 67 -14.96 -2.21 5.35
C GLY A 67 -16.20 -1.98 4.48
N LYS A 68 -16.87 -3.06 4.06
CA LYS A 68 -18.12 -3.02 3.27
C LYS A 68 -19.35 -2.67 4.13
N GLU A 69 -19.30 -1.59 4.90
CA GLU A 69 -20.50 -1.13 5.61
C GLU A 69 -21.50 -0.50 4.62
N LYS A 70 -22.77 -0.86 4.80
CA LYS A 70 -23.90 -0.76 3.85
C LYS A 70 -24.21 0.64 3.25
N PHE A 71 -23.47 1.70 3.57
CA PHE A 71 -23.85 3.07 3.21
C PHE A 71 -22.72 3.99 2.71
N ARG A 72 -21.45 3.55 2.67
CA ARG A 72 -20.35 4.36 2.12
C ARG A 72 -19.66 3.65 0.97
N ALA A 73 -19.89 4.13 -0.25
CA ALA A 73 -19.05 3.77 -1.38
C ALA A 73 -17.62 4.25 -1.08
N LYS A 74 -16.61 3.39 -1.29
CA LYS A 74 -15.21 3.82 -1.27
C LYS A 74 -15.06 4.98 -2.26
N GLU A 75 -14.48 6.09 -1.82
CA GLU A 75 -14.21 7.22 -2.73
C GLU A 75 -13.01 6.88 -3.63
N HIS A 76 -12.05 6.10 -3.11
CA HIS A 76 -10.87 5.62 -3.83
C HIS A 76 -10.55 4.14 -3.49
N GLU A 77 -9.27 3.76 -3.47
CA GLU A 77 -8.79 2.41 -3.14
C GLU A 77 -8.34 2.27 -1.68
N GLU A 78 -8.80 3.14 -0.79
CA GLU A 78 -8.40 3.14 0.61
C GLU A 78 -8.92 1.93 1.38
N ASP A 79 -8.09 1.47 2.31
CA ASP A 79 -8.36 0.34 3.19
C ASP A 79 -8.59 0.83 4.61
N ILE A 80 -7.88 1.89 5.03
CA ILE A 80 -8.10 2.60 6.29
C ILE A 80 -8.22 4.11 6.03
N ARG A 81 -8.91 4.80 6.93
CA ARG A 81 -8.94 6.28 6.98
C ARG A 81 -8.40 6.71 8.32
N VAL A 82 -7.30 7.44 8.29
CA VAL A 82 -6.68 8.03 9.48
C VAL A 82 -7.19 9.45 9.64
N LYS A 83 -7.63 9.82 10.83
CA LYS A 83 -8.06 11.18 11.16
C LYS A 83 -6.98 11.87 11.98
N ASP A 84 -6.55 13.05 11.56
CA ASP A 84 -5.78 13.96 12.40
C ASP A 84 -6.73 14.57 13.44
N LEU A 85 -6.49 14.29 14.73
CA LEU A 85 -7.39 14.71 15.82
C LEU A 85 -7.34 16.23 16.07
N GLN A 86 -6.27 16.91 15.62
CA GLN A 86 -6.13 18.34 15.77
C GLN A 86 -6.86 19.10 14.65
N SER A 87 -6.68 18.68 13.39
CA SER A 87 -7.26 19.37 12.23
C SER A 87 -8.61 18.82 11.78
N GLY A 88 -8.92 17.57 12.16
CA GLY A 88 -10.09 16.83 11.69
C GLY A 88 -9.95 16.26 10.27
N GLU A 89 -8.81 16.46 9.60
CA GLU A 89 -8.59 15.98 8.24
C GLU A 89 -8.54 14.45 8.16
N GLU A 90 -9.20 13.87 7.16
CA GLU A 90 -9.11 12.43 6.86
C GLU A 90 -8.03 12.15 5.80
N ILE A 91 -7.16 11.20 6.14
CA ILE A 91 -6.05 10.72 5.33
C ILE A 91 -6.40 9.30 4.86
N PRO A 92 -6.86 9.10 3.62
CA PRO A 92 -7.07 7.78 3.07
C PRO A 92 -5.73 7.07 2.85
N ILE A 93 -5.64 5.83 3.32
CA ILE A 93 -4.45 4.98 3.18
C ILE A 93 -4.87 3.62 2.62
N SER A 94 -4.18 3.18 1.56
CA SER A 94 -4.25 1.79 1.10
C SER A 94 -3.11 0.99 1.72
N VAL A 95 -3.46 -0.07 2.44
CA VAL A 95 -2.50 -0.98 3.07
C VAL A 95 -2.20 -2.08 2.07
N LYS A 96 -0.92 -2.33 1.79
CA LYS A 96 -0.50 -3.37 0.84
C LYS A 96 0.42 -4.36 1.52
N THR A 97 -0.08 -5.56 1.79
CA THR A 97 0.73 -6.65 2.37
C THR A 97 1.11 -7.65 1.28
N TYR A 98 2.40 -7.79 0.98
CA TYR A 98 2.89 -8.68 -0.07
C TYR A 98 4.37 -9.05 0.14
N GLY A 99 4.82 -10.13 -0.52
CA GLY A 99 6.23 -10.51 -0.53
C GLY A 99 7.07 -9.59 -1.42
N PHE A 100 8.37 -9.84 -1.55
CA PHE A 100 9.18 -9.09 -2.52
C PHE A 100 8.62 -9.17 -3.94
N GLY A 101 8.59 -8.03 -4.63
CA GLY A 101 8.17 -7.99 -6.03
C GLY A 101 7.51 -6.67 -6.46
N PRO A 102 6.77 -6.70 -7.58
CA PRO A 102 6.13 -5.52 -8.13
C PRO A 102 5.00 -5.05 -7.20
N LEU A 103 5.02 -3.76 -6.88
CA LEU A 103 4.01 -3.09 -6.06
C LEU A 103 3.03 -2.36 -6.96
N GLN A 104 1.76 -2.73 -6.90
CA GLN A 104 0.72 -1.92 -7.51
C GLN A 104 0.42 -0.71 -6.63
N LEU A 105 0.63 0.48 -7.20
CA LEU A 105 0.36 1.75 -6.56
C LEU A 105 -1.08 2.22 -6.83
N SER A 106 -1.60 1.97 -8.03
CA SER A 106 -2.97 2.33 -8.41
C SER A 106 -3.55 1.29 -9.36
N THR A 107 -4.86 1.00 -9.27
CA THR A 107 -5.53 0.25 -10.35
C THR A 107 -6.06 1.10 -11.50
N ASN A 108 -6.00 2.44 -11.44
CA ASN A 108 -6.45 3.38 -12.49
C ASN A 108 -7.62 2.84 -13.33
N LYS A 109 -8.79 2.65 -12.70
CA LYS A 109 -9.91 1.83 -13.23
C LYS A 109 -10.42 2.28 -14.60
N ASP A 110 -10.33 3.57 -14.90
CA ASP A 110 -10.74 4.20 -16.16
C ASP A 110 -9.65 4.16 -17.24
N SER A 111 -8.47 3.62 -16.91
CA SER A 111 -7.33 3.46 -17.85
C SER A 111 -6.79 4.79 -18.39
N SER A 112 -7.09 5.89 -17.70
CA SER A 112 -6.77 7.25 -18.13
C SER A 112 -5.27 7.50 -18.25
N MET A 113 -4.44 6.97 -17.33
CA MET A 113 -2.99 7.14 -17.38
C MET A 113 -2.39 6.50 -18.64
N PHE A 114 -2.73 5.24 -18.91
CA PHE A 114 -2.17 4.51 -20.06
C PHE A 114 -2.66 5.12 -21.38
N SER A 115 -3.94 5.46 -21.46
CA SER A 115 -4.54 6.10 -22.65
C SER A 115 -3.89 7.45 -22.96
N PHE A 116 -3.64 8.25 -21.91
CA PHE A 116 -2.97 9.53 -22.05
C PHE A 116 -1.51 9.38 -22.50
N LEU A 117 -0.76 8.44 -21.93
CA LEU A 117 0.61 8.15 -22.36
C LEU A 117 0.66 7.66 -23.81
N ARG A 118 -0.28 6.81 -24.23
CA ARG A 118 -0.38 6.40 -25.64
C ARG A 118 -0.64 7.56 -26.58
N LYS A 119 -1.45 8.54 -26.19
CA LYS A 119 -1.71 9.73 -27.00
C LYS A 119 -0.50 10.68 -27.07
N THR A 120 0.31 10.75 -26.02
CA THR A 120 1.36 11.77 -25.86
C THR A 120 2.78 11.29 -26.10
N VAL A 121 3.08 10.04 -25.74
CA VAL A 121 4.37 9.37 -25.92
C VAL A 121 4.32 8.43 -27.14
N GLY A 122 3.16 7.82 -27.42
CA GLY A 122 3.02 6.81 -28.46
C GLY A 122 3.93 5.60 -28.21
N ASP A 123 4.38 4.97 -29.29
CA ASP A 123 5.26 3.79 -29.20
C ASP A 123 6.76 4.16 -29.05
N GLY A 124 7.05 5.41 -28.66
CA GLY A 124 8.39 5.98 -28.60
C GLY A 124 8.91 6.25 -27.19
N GLU A 125 9.68 7.33 -27.07
CA GLU A 125 10.24 7.80 -25.81
C GLU A 125 10.22 9.33 -25.70
N VAL A 126 10.18 9.84 -24.47
CA VAL A 126 10.27 11.25 -24.14
C VAL A 126 11.42 11.47 -23.17
N LYS A 127 12.35 12.34 -23.52
CA LYS A 127 13.47 12.80 -22.68
C LYS A 127 13.45 14.30 -22.40
N ASP A 128 12.56 15.05 -23.06
CA ASP A 128 12.38 16.48 -22.79
C ASP A 128 11.75 16.71 -21.41
N VAL A 129 12.44 17.47 -20.56
CA VAL A 129 12.05 17.67 -19.17
C VAL A 129 10.75 18.47 -19.05
N GLN A 130 10.49 19.41 -19.97
CA GLN A 130 9.26 20.21 -19.91
C GLN A 130 8.03 19.37 -20.32
N GLN A 131 8.18 18.53 -21.34
CA GLN A 131 7.15 17.57 -21.74
C GLN A 131 6.88 16.55 -20.63
N ILE A 132 7.91 16.03 -19.97
CA ILE A 132 7.76 15.12 -18.82
C ILE A 132 6.98 15.79 -17.69
N LYS A 133 7.33 17.03 -17.33
CA LYS A 133 6.59 17.79 -16.30
C LYS A 133 5.12 17.97 -16.69
N LYS A 134 4.84 18.27 -17.96
CA LYS A 134 3.47 18.39 -18.49
C LYS A 134 2.71 17.06 -18.42
N ILE A 135 3.37 15.94 -18.71
CA ILE A 135 2.77 14.60 -18.61
C ILE A 135 2.42 14.28 -17.16
N LEU A 136 3.37 14.42 -16.23
CA LEU A 136 3.17 14.11 -14.81
C LEU A 136 2.23 15.09 -14.10
N GLY A 137 2.06 16.30 -14.64
CA GLY A 137 1.09 17.29 -14.18
C GLY A 137 -0.33 17.06 -14.68
N ASN A 138 -0.58 16.06 -15.53
CA ASN A 138 -1.92 15.77 -16.03
C ASN A 138 -2.82 15.18 -14.90
N PRO A 139 -4.12 15.52 -14.85
CA PRO A 139 -5.05 15.01 -13.83
C PRO A 139 -5.05 13.49 -13.64
N CYS A 140 -4.84 12.69 -14.71
CA CYS A 140 -4.79 11.23 -14.57
C CYS A 140 -3.64 10.73 -13.68
N PHE A 141 -2.57 11.52 -13.51
CA PHE A 141 -1.49 11.28 -12.55
C PHE A 141 -1.75 11.91 -11.18
N ALA A 142 -2.72 12.81 -11.07
CA ALA A 142 -3.12 13.48 -9.83
C ALA A 142 -4.08 12.65 -8.98
N ASP A 143 -4.87 11.76 -9.59
CA ASP A 143 -5.73 10.82 -8.84
C ASP A 143 -4.91 9.93 -7.89
N PHE A 144 -3.65 9.67 -8.24
CA PHE A 144 -2.71 8.97 -7.38
C PHE A 144 -2.21 9.81 -6.18
N ASN A 145 -2.25 11.15 -6.24
CA ASN A 145 -2.00 11.99 -5.07
C ASN A 145 -3.10 11.83 -3.99
N GLY A 146 -4.22 11.20 -4.32
CA GLY A 146 -5.36 11.01 -3.43
C GLY A 146 -5.25 9.81 -2.50
N VAL A 147 -4.41 8.81 -2.81
CA VAL A 147 -4.30 7.56 -2.02
C VAL A 147 -2.87 7.35 -1.58
N ASN A 148 -2.67 7.35 -0.26
CA ASN A 148 -1.37 7.07 0.32
C ASN A 148 -1.18 5.56 0.43
N VAL A 149 -0.09 5.01 -0.10
CA VAL A 149 0.17 3.56 -0.04
C VAL A 149 1.08 3.27 1.13
N LEU A 150 0.70 2.31 1.98
CA LEU A 150 1.50 1.79 3.08
C LEU A 150 1.85 0.31 2.85
N PRO A 151 2.97 0.03 2.17
CA PRO A 151 3.44 -1.34 1.98
C PRO A 151 4.00 -1.98 3.25
N LEU A 152 3.50 -3.17 3.56
CA LEU A 152 4.06 -4.12 4.51
C LEU A 152 4.71 -5.27 3.72
N ILE A 153 6.04 -5.21 3.62
CA ILE A 153 6.83 -6.17 2.82
C ILE A 153 7.34 -7.28 3.73
N TYR A 154 7.28 -8.52 3.27
CA TYR A 154 7.91 -9.64 3.98
C TYR A 154 8.80 -10.48 3.07
N ASN A 155 9.89 -10.99 3.65
CA ASN A 155 10.70 -12.06 3.12
C ASN A 155 10.41 -13.32 3.92
N GLU A 156 9.61 -14.22 3.35
CA GLU A 156 9.23 -15.46 4.00
C GLU A 156 10.43 -16.38 4.29
N ARG A 157 11.37 -16.48 3.34
CA ARG A 157 12.55 -17.35 3.51
C ARG A 157 13.44 -16.86 4.64
N ALA A 158 13.61 -15.55 4.76
CA ALA A 158 14.42 -14.93 5.82
C ALA A 158 13.63 -14.63 7.09
N MET A 159 12.30 -14.87 7.09
CA MET A 159 11.42 -14.48 8.20
C MET A 159 11.60 -13.01 8.61
N ALA A 160 11.71 -12.13 7.63
CA ALA A 160 11.98 -10.70 7.83
C ALA A 160 10.87 -9.84 7.21
N PHE A 161 10.72 -8.61 7.70
CA PHE A 161 9.74 -7.65 7.19
C PHE A 161 10.28 -6.23 7.11
N LYS A 162 9.58 -5.40 6.32
CA LYS A 162 9.79 -3.95 6.24
C LYS A 162 8.45 -3.23 6.12
N VAL A 163 8.34 -2.10 6.80
CA VAL A 163 7.30 -1.09 6.57
C VAL A 163 7.97 0.06 5.81
N ILE A 164 7.50 0.33 4.60
CA ILE A 164 8.10 1.34 3.72
C ILE A 164 7.03 2.32 3.23
N VAL A 165 7.45 3.48 2.73
CA VAL A 165 6.57 4.47 2.11
C VAL A 165 7.19 4.94 0.81
N PHE A 166 6.41 4.95 -0.27
CA PHE A 166 6.88 5.43 -1.58
C PHE A 166 6.89 6.97 -1.60
N ASP A 167 8.06 7.58 -1.81
CA ASP A 167 8.20 9.02 -2.02
C ASP A 167 7.82 9.37 -3.45
N LEU A 168 6.51 9.48 -3.67
CA LEU A 168 5.94 9.85 -4.97
C LEU A 168 6.47 11.20 -5.48
N LEU A 169 6.60 12.20 -4.60
CA LEU A 169 7.03 13.52 -5.00
C LEU A 169 8.49 13.51 -5.44
N GLY A 170 9.36 12.83 -4.68
CA GLY A 170 10.75 12.61 -5.05
C GLY A 170 10.88 11.81 -6.34
N ALA A 171 10.06 10.76 -6.51
CA ALA A 171 10.00 9.95 -7.72
C ALA A 171 9.63 10.79 -8.95
N TYR A 172 8.52 11.54 -8.91
CA TYR A 172 8.08 12.39 -10.02
C TYR A 172 9.10 13.47 -10.37
N LYS A 173 9.72 14.11 -9.37
CA LYS A 173 10.78 15.11 -9.60
C LYS A 173 12.03 14.52 -10.24
N SER A 174 12.27 13.22 -10.06
CA SER A 174 13.46 12.52 -10.55
C SER A 174 13.32 12.01 -11.99
N VAL A 175 12.11 11.92 -12.53
CA VAL A 175 11.88 11.40 -13.90
C VAL A 175 12.63 12.26 -14.92
N ARG A 176 13.43 11.60 -15.78
CA ARG A 176 14.12 12.21 -16.93
C ARG A 176 13.86 11.49 -18.24
N HIS A 177 13.27 10.30 -18.19
CA HIS A 177 12.99 9.52 -19.39
C HIS A 177 11.73 8.69 -19.21
N ILE A 178 10.81 8.79 -20.17
CA ILE A 178 9.63 7.94 -20.29
C ILE A 178 9.80 7.12 -21.55
N LYS A 179 9.67 5.80 -21.46
CA LYS A 179 9.87 4.89 -22.60
C LYS A 179 8.73 3.89 -22.72
N PHE A 180 8.16 3.79 -23.92
CA PHE A 180 7.27 2.69 -24.27
C PHE A 180 8.06 1.39 -24.43
N LEU A 181 7.53 0.31 -23.86
CA LEU A 181 8.01 -1.05 -24.09
C LEU A 181 6.87 -1.88 -24.69
N PRO A 182 7.06 -2.42 -25.91
CA PRO A 182 6.05 -3.23 -26.57
C PRO A 182 5.86 -4.59 -25.87
N PRO A 183 4.73 -5.27 -26.15
CA PRO A 183 4.53 -6.67 -25.80
C PRO A 183 5.74 -7.53 -26.18
N ARG A 184 6.20 -8.38 -25.26
CA ARG A 184 7.24 -9.37 -25.51
C ARG A 184 6.62 -10.75 -25.52
N LYS A 185 7.02 -11.60 -26.48
CA LYS A 185 6.65 -13.02 -26.45
C LYS A 185 7.24 -13.69 -25.22
N PHE A 186 6.41 -14.47 -24.54
CA PHE A 186 6.77 -15.27 -23.39
C PHE A 186 6.27 -16.71 -23.63
N GLY A 187 7.17 -17.58 -24.07
CA GLY A 187 6.80 -18.90 -24.61
C GLY A 187 6.18 -18.81 -26.02
N THR A 188 5.47 -19.86 -26.42
CA THR A 188 4.87 -19.99 -27.77
C THR A 188 3.66 -19.09 -27.98
N ASP A 189 2.77 -19.01 -26.98
CA ASP A 189 1.40 -18.48 -27.18
C ASP A 189 1.05 -17.28 -26.29
N ARG A 190 1.98 -16.81 -25.44
CA ARG A 190 1.71 -15.71 -24.51
C ARG A 190 2.55 -14.49 -24.85
N GLN A 191 1.97 -13.32 -24.64
CA GLN A 191 2.67 -12.04 -24.73
C GLN A 191 2.47 -11.26 -23.45
N THR A 192 3.49 -10.48 -23.08
CA THR A 192 3.34 -9.47 -22.03
C THR A 192 2.47 -8.33 -22.54
N PHE A 193 1.93 -7.53 -21.63
CA PHE A 193 1.23 -6.30 -22.00
C PHE A 193 2.23 -5.18 -22.29
N PRO A 194 1.85 -4.17 -23.09
CA PRO A 194 2.66 -2.97 -23.26
C PRO A 194 2.73 -2.19 -21.94
N ILE A 195 3.87 -1.55 -21.71
CA ILE A 195 4.12 -0.74 -20.51
C ILE A 195 4.87 0.54 -20.86
N TYR A 196 4.64 1.60 -20.09
CA TYR A 196 5.49 2.79 -20.10
C TYR A 196 6.37 2.76 -18.86
N LYS A 197 7.68 2.73 -19.02
CA LYS A 197 8.63 2.81 -17.90
C LYS A 197 9.18 4.21 -17.74
N PHE A 198 9.35 4.61 -16.49
CA PHE A 198 9.85 5.90 -16.08
C PHE A 198 11.22 5.70 -15.43
N TYR A 199 12.20 6.46 -15.90
CA TYR A 199 13.59 6.39 -15.44
C TYR A 199 14.08 7.75 -15.00
N ASP A 200 15.10 7.74 -14.14
CA ASP A 200 15.76 8.94 -13.66
C ASP A 200 16.92 9.39 -14.56
N ALA A 201 17.67 10.40 -14.12
CA ALA A 201 18.83 10.94 -14.84
C ALA A 201 19.95 9.91 -15.10
N LYS A 202 20.03 8.86 -14.29
CA LYS A 202 21.04 7.78 -14.42
C LYS A 202 20.51 6.60 -15.25
N GLY A 203 19.27 6.68 -15.74
CA GLY A 203 18.60 5.57 -16.44
C GLY A 203 18.11 4.48 -15.49
N GLU A 204 18.04 4.75 -14.18
CA GLU A 204 17.57 3.78 -13.19
C GLU A 204 16.03 3.82 -13.12
N TYR A 205 15.43 2.65 -12.89
CA TYR A 205 13.97 2.49 -12.83
C TYR A 205 13.35 3.23 -11.65
N ILE A 206 12.21 3.89 -11.88
CA ILE A 206 11.41 4.55 -10.84
C ILE A 206 10.06 3.84 -10.67
N PHE A 207 9.26 3.82 -11.74
CA PHE A 207 7.93 3.19 -11.77
C PHE A 207 7.54 2.91 -13.23
N GLU A 208 6.38 2.27 -13.42
CA GLU A 208 5.80 2.00 -14.71
C GLU A 208 4.28 2.17 -14.70
N VAL A 209 3.72 2.49 -15.86
CA VAL A 209 2.28 2.45 -16.11
C VAL A 209 1.99 1.28 -17.01
N ARG A 210 1.18 0.35 -16.52
CA ARG A 210 0.79 -0.87 -17.23
C ARG A 210 -0.56 -0.71 -17.92
N TYR A 211 -0.72 -1.44 -19.01
CA TYR A 211 -1.97 -1.49 -19.78
C TYR A 211 -3.11 -2.15 -19.03
N GLY A 212 -4.32 -1.64 -19.23
CA GLY A 212 -5.55 -2.40 -19.06
C GLY A 212 -6.73 -1.48 -19.23
N ASP A 213 -7.81 -1.98 -19.84
CA ASP A 213 -9.11 -1.32 -19.88
C ASP A 213 -9.94 -1.71 -18.64
N ALA A 214 -11.19 -1.24 -18.54
CA ALA A 214 -12.09 -1.61 -17.45
C ALA A 214 -12.34 -3.13 -17.32
N LYS A 215 -12.03 -3.92 -18.37
CA LYS A 215 -12.20 -5.39 -18.41
C LYS A 215 -10.91 -6.13 -18.01
N ALA A 216 -9.75 -5.47 -18.03
CA ALA A 216 -8.49 -6.06 -17.63
C ALA A 216 -8.44 -6.37 -16.13
N ASN A 217 -7.70 -7.41 -15.75
CA ASN A 217 -7.50 -7.77 -14.35
C ASN A 217 -6.88 -6.59 -13.58
N ALA A 218 -7.27 -6.38 -12.33
CA ALA A 218 -6.69 -5.33 -11.48
C ALA A 218 -5.16 -5.39 -11.46
N LEU A 219 -4.59 -6.60 -11.43
CA LEU A 219 -3.14 -6.82 -11.41
C LEU A 219 -2.43 -6.51 -12.75
N GLN A 220 -3.15 -6.08 -13.77
CA GLN A 220 -2.59 -5.78 -15.09
C GLN A 220 -2.50 -4.28 -15.36
N ARG A 221 -3.28 -3.44 -14.66
CA ARG A 221 -3.50 -2.03 -15.01
C ARG A 221 -2.93 -1.04 -14.00
N GLY A 222 -2.81 0.22 -14.43
CA GLY A 222 -2.46 1.35 -13.58
C GLY A 222 -0.97 1.50 -13.30
N MET A 223 -0.64 2.21 -12.23
CA MET A 223 0.75 2.53 -11.88
C MET A 223 1.34 1.47 -10.95
N TRP A 224 2.56 1.06 -11.27
CA TRP A 224 3.31 0.03 -10.58
C TRP A 224 4.72 0.52 -10.29
N THR A 225 5.32 0.05 -9.21
CA THR A 225 6.75 0.18 -8.96
C THR A 225 7.31 -1.18 -8.52
N HIS A 226 8.56 -1.24 -8.11
CA HIS A 226 9.21 -2.45 -7.62
C HIS A 226 10.09 -2.08 -6.43
N THR A 227 9.83 -2.69 -5.28
CA THR A 227 10.44 -2.27 -4.00
C THR A 227 11.97 -2.37 -3.99
N GLU A 228 12.55 -3.33 -4.71
CA GLU A 228 14.01 -3.46 -4.86
C GLU A 228 14.58 -2.54 -5.94
N ASN A 229 14.07 -2.59 -7.18
CA ASN A 229 14.62 -1.81 -8.29
C ASN A 229 14.46 -0.29 -8.09
N ALA A 230 13.43 0.14 -7.36
CA ALA A 230 13.15 1.53 -7.05
C ALA A 230 13.42 1.88 -5.57
N HIS A 231 14.22 1.08 -4.85
CA HIS A 231 14.42 1.21 -3.39
C HIS A 231 14.78 2.64 -2.92
N LYS A 232 15.53 3.41 -3.72
CA LYS A 232 15.89 4.80 -3.41
C LYS A 232 14.71 5.78 -3.36
N TYR A 233 13.56 5.39 -3.90
CA TYR A 233 12.30 6.14 -3.81
C TYR A 233 11.39 5.61 -2.70
N PHE A 234 11.89 4.72 -1.86
CA PHE A 234 11.20 4.28 -0.67
C PHE A 234 11.92 4.78 0.57
N ARG A 235 11.13 5.27 1.52
CA ARG A 235 11.58 5.53 2.89
C ARG A 235 11.21 4.32 3.75
N GLU A 236 12.19 3.72 4.40
CA GLU A 236 11.96 2.68 5.40
C GLU A 236 11.51 3.33 6.71
N LEU A 237 10.37 2.89 7.24
CA LEU A 237 9.87 3.31 8.55
C LEU A 237 10.28 2.33 9.65
N LEU A 238 10.30 1.03 9.31
CA LEU A 238 10.65 -0.05 10.22
C LEU A 238 11.13 -1.26 9.44
N SER A 239 12.08 -1.99 9.99
CA SER A 239 12.45 -3.33 9.53
C SER A 239 12.68 -4.25 10.73
N GLY A 240 12.55 -5.55 10.50
CA GLY A 240 12.71 -6.51 11.57
C GLY A 240 12.59 -7.95 11.12
N GLU A 241 12.75 -8.85 12.07
CA GLU A 241 12.50 -10.28 11.92
C GLU A 241 11.23 -10.67 12.69
N TYR A 242 10.60 -11.75 12.26
CA TYR A 242 9.43 -12.32 12.92
C TYR A 242 9.54 -13.83 13.06
N LYS A 243 8.79 -14.38 14.01
CA LYS A 243 8.57 -15.82 14.11
C LYS A 243 7.09 -16.10 14.01
N ILE A 244 6.76 -17.28 13.49
CA ILE A 244 5.37 -17.70 13.38
C ILE A 244 4.75 -17.84 14.78
N ASN A 245 3.70 -17.07 15.02
CA ASN A 245 2.88 -17.15 16.22
C ASN A 245 1.81 -18.25 16.07
N LYS A 246 2.22 -19.51 16.26
CA LYS A 246 1.30 -20.67 16.26
C LYS A 246 0.16 -20.54 17.28
N PRO A 247 0.39 -20.06 18.53
CA PRO A 247 -0.68 -19.83 19.48
C PRO A 247 -1.80 -18.92 18.94
N LEU A 248 -1.45 -17.81 18.28
CA LEU A 248 -2.44 -16.90 17.67
C LEU A 248 -3.24 -17.59 16.56
N ILE A 249 -2.57 -18.34 15.69
CA ILE A 249 -3.24 -19.09 14.61
C ILE A 249 -4.26 -20.06 15.20
N ASN A 250 -3.85 -20.84 16.21
CA ASN A 250 -4.72 -21.78 16.90
C ASN A 250 -5.89 -21.07 17.62
N LEU A 251 -5.63 -19.91 18.22
CA LEU A 251 -6.66 -19.12 18.88
C LEU A 251 -7.74 -18.67 17.88
N ILE A 252 -7.34 -18.13 16.73
CA ILE A 252 -8.27 -17.71 15.67
C ILE A 252 -9.11 -18.90 15.19
N SER A 253 -8.49 -20.05 14.91
CA SER A 253 -9.23 -21.25 14.51
C SER A 253 -10.27 -21.67 15.55
N LYS A 254 -9.95 -21.57 16.85
CA LYS A 254 -10.90 -21.89 17.93
C LYS A 254 -12.00 -20.86 18.10
N ILE A 255 -11.67 -19.57 18.00
CA ILE A 255 -12.65 -18.48 18.12
C ILE A 255 -13.70 -18.58 17.01
N LEU A 256 -13.31 -18.93 15.78
CA LEU A 256 -14.23 -19.04 14.64
C LEU A 256 -15.34 -20.10 14.81
N VAL A 257 -15.15 -21.08 15.69
CA VAL A 257 -16.15 -22.12 16.01
C VAL A 257 -16.71 -22.01 17.43
N SER A 258 -16.35 -20.94 18.16
CA SER A 258 -16.83 -20.69 19.52
C SER A 258 -18.12 -19.85 19.52
N PRO A 259 -18.98 -19.98 20.54
CA PRO A 259 -20.20 -19.19 20.66
C PRO A 259 -19.90 -17.74 21.12
N LYS A 260 -20.85 -16.83 20.90
CA LYS A 260 -20.72 -15.39 21.15
C LYS A 260 -20.29 -15.08 22.59
N GLU A 261 -20.84 -15.80 23.56
CA GLU A 261 -20.57 -15.59 24.98
C GLU A 261 -19.08 -15.79 25.30
N LYS A 262 -18.44 -16.75 24.62
CA LYS A 262 -17.00 -16.97 24.74
C LYS A 262 -16.19 -15.85 24.10
N HIS A 263 -16.67 -15.28 22.99
CA HIS A 263 -16.03 -14.10 22.41
C HIS A 263 -16.10 -12.91 23.35
N GLU A 264 -17.25 -12.67 23.99
CA GLU A 264 -17.42 -11.59 24.97
C GLU A 264 -16.56 -11.77 26.22
N GLU A 265 -16.41 -13.01 26.72
CA GLU A 265 -15.47 -13.33 27.80
C GLU A 265 -14.02 -13.01 27.41
N ILE A 266 -13.59 -13.43 26.21
CA ILE A 266 -12.25 -13.17 25.70
C ILE A 266 -12.00 -11.67 25.51
N LEU A 267 -12.98 -10.92 25.01
CA LEU A 267 -12.86 -9.48 24.78
C LEU A 267 -12.58 -8.68 26.05
N LYS A 268 -13.05 -9.17 27.21
CA LYS A 268 -12.78 -8.52 28.52
C LYS A 268 -11.30 -8.57 28.93
N LEU A 269 -10.49 -9.42 28.29
CA LEU A 269 -9.06 -9.56 28.56
C LEU A 269 -8.20 -8.52 27.81
N PHE A 270 -8.77 -7.78 26.87
CA PHE A 270 -8.04 -6.80 26.05
C PHE A 270 -8.26 -5.35 26.52
N PRO A 271 -7.27 -4.46 26.33
CA PRO A 271 -7.41 -3.05 26.68
C PRO A 271 -8.46 -2.34 25.81
N LYS A 272 -9.00 -1.24 26.32
CA LYS A 272 -9.91 -0.37 25.55
C LYS A 272 -9.13 0.53 24.58
N SER A 273 -9.70 0.70 23.40
CA SER A 273 -9.20 1.51 22.29
C SER A 273 -9.72 2.96 22.34
N LYS A 274 -9.02 3.93 21.73
CA LYS A 274 -9.47 5.34 21.64
C LYS A 274 -10.79 5.49 20.86
N GLU A 275 -10.95 4.72 19.80
CA GLU A 275 -12.21 4.55 19.06
C GLU A 275 -12.69 3.11 19.21
N LYS A 276 -13.98 2.84 19.04
CA LYS A 276 -14.48 1.46 19.03
C LYS A 276 -13.77 0.67 17.92
N SER A 277 -12.99 -0.32 18.35
CA SER A 277 -12.34 -1.30 17.46
C SER A 277 -13.40 -2.11 16.74
N VAL A 278 -13.73 -1.70 15.50
CA VAL A 278 -14.43 -2.49 14.49
C VAL A 278 -15.84 -2.95 14.92
N ILE A 279 -16.71 -1.96 15.12
CA ILE A 279 -18.10 -1.72 14.61
C ILE A 279 -18.52 -0.36 15.20
#